data_AF-A0A7F8QAM5-F1
#
_entry.id   AF-A0A7F8QAM5-F1
#
_cell.length_a   1.000
_cell.length_b   1.000
_cell.length_c   1.000
_cell.angle_alpha   90.00
_cell.angle_beta   90.00
_cell.angle_gamma   90.00
#
_symmetry.space_group_name_H-M   'P 1'
#
loop_
_entity.id
_entity.type
_entity.pdbx_description
1 polymer ?
#
loop_
_entity_poly.entity_id
_entity_poly.type
_entity_poly.pdbx_seq_one_letter_code
_entity_poly.pdbx_strand_id
1 'polypeptide(L)'
;MATEARPFHLVVLGASGFTGQFVAQEVAREQVVPEQSPRLPWAVAGRSREKLQRVLERAALKLGRPTLPSEVGIIICDITNPASLDEMAKQAAVVLNCVGPYRFYGEPVVKACIENGTSCIDICGEPQAL
;
A
#
# COMPACT_ATOMS: atom_id res chain seq x y z
N MET A 1 19.16 4.11 -12.71
CA MET A 1 18.28 3.51 -13.75
C MET A 1 17.03 4.37 -13.79
N ALA A 2 16.63 4.84 -14.97
CA ALA A 2 15.43 5.67 -15.09
C ALA A 2 14.25 4.85 -14.55
N THR A 3 13.60 5.36 -13.49
CA THR A 3 12.25 4.90 -13.14
C THR A 3 11.39 5.16 -14.36
N GLU A 4 11.03 4.12 -15.09
CA GLU A 4 9.81 4.18 -15.88
C GLU A 4 8.70 4.74 -14.98
N ALA A 5 7.85 5.61 -15.53
CA ALA A 5 6.86 6.34 -14.75
C ALA A 5 5.88 5.37 -14.08
N ARG A 6 6.18 4.96 -12.85
CA ARG A 6 5.31 4.11 -12.05
C ARG A 6 4.08 4.91 -11.65
N PRO A 7 2.86 4.36 -11.81
CA PRO A 7 1.63 5.08 -11.52
C PRO A 7 1.49 5.46 -10.04
N PHE A 8 2.12 4.71 -9.13
CA PHE A 8 2.08 4.98 -7.70
C PHE A 8 3.49 5.13 -7.12
N HIS A 9 3.68 6.15 -6.30
CA HIS A 9 4.90 6.32 -5.51
C HIS A 9 4.85 5.45 -4.24
N LEU A 10 3.65 5.20 -3.72
CA LEU A 10 3.43 4.36 -2.54
C LEU A 10 2.23 3.44 -2.74
N VAL A 11 2.38 2.16 -2.38
CA VAL A 11 1.28 1.21 -2.23
C VAL A 11 1.26 0.68 -0.80
N VAL A 12 0.11 0.79 -0.12
CA VAL A 12 -0.10 0.20 1.21
C VAL A 12 -0.73 -1.19 1.03
N LEU A 13 0.06 -2.25 1.15
CA LEU A 13 -0.40 -3.63 1.06
C LEU A 13 -0.97 -4.11 2.40
N GLY A 14 -2.15 -4.74 2.38
CA GLY A 14 -2.84 -5.14 3.59
C GLY A 14 -3.63 -4.00 4.23
N ALA A 15 -4.03 -2.99 3.45
CA ALA A 15 -4.68 -1.77 3.94
C ALA A 15 -6.03 -2.01 4.65
N SER A 16 -6.71 -3.12 4.41
CA SER A 16 -7.93 -3.49 5.15
C SER A 16 -7.68 -4.28 6.44
N GLY A 17 -6.41 -4.56 6.77
CA GLY A 17 -6.01 -5.20 8.01
C GLY A 17 -6.10 -4.26 9.20
N PHE A 18 -5.88 -4.79 10.40
CA PHE A 18 -5.99 -4.03 11.65
C PHE A 18 -5.07 -2.81 11.67
N THR A 19 -3.78 -2.98 11.38
CA THR A 19 -2.82 -1.87 11.33
C THR A 19 -2.89 -1.12 10.00
N GLY A 20 -3.10 -1.83 8.90
CA GLY A 20 -3.13 -1.26 7.56
C GLY A 20 -4.16 -0.13 7.37
N GLN A 21 -5.31 -0.19 8.05
CA GLN A 21 -6.30 0.89 7.97
C GLN A 21 -5.82 2.20 8.63
N PHE A 22 -5.01 2.11 9.70
CA PHE A 22 -4.44 3.28 10.36
C PHE A 22 -3.33 3.88 9.50
N VAL A 23 -2.50 3.02 8.91
CA VAL A 23 -1.48 3.43 7.94
C VAL A 23 -2.12 4.14 6.75
N ALA A 24 -3.17 3.58 6.14
CA ALA A 24 -3.87 4.21 5.03
C ALA A 24 -4.48 5.58 5.42
N GLN A 25 -5.05 5.68 6.63
CA GLN A 25 -5.56 6.95 7.17
C GLN A 25 -4.42 7.96 7.37
N GLU A 26 -3.27 7.53 7.86
CA GLU A 26 -2.12 8.39 8.12
C GLU A 26 -1.51 8.91 6.82
N VAL A 27 -1.31 8.04 5.82
CA VAL A 27 -0.91 8.46 4.48
C VAL A 27 -1.89 9.48 3.93
N ALA A 28 -3.20 9.23 4.05
CA ALA A 28 -4.22 10.17 3.60
C ALA A 28 -4.15 11.53 4.31
N ARG A 29 -3.79 11.55 5.60
CA ARG A 29 -3.62 12.77 6.42
C ARG A 29 -2.40 13.58 5.97
N GLU A 30 -1.26 12.93 5.78
CA GLU A 30 -0.02 13.60 5.36
C GLU A 30 -0.15 14.22 3.95
N GLN A 31 -0.97 13.62 3.08
CA GLN A 31 -1.30 14.17 1.75
C GLN A 31 -2.16 15.45 1.79
N VAL A 32 -2.64 15.88 2.97
CA VAL A 32 -3.43 17.11 3.14
C VAL A 32 -2.56 18.34 3.31
N VAL A 33 -1.32 18.22 3.79
CA VAL A 33 -0.46 19.36 4.18
C VAL A 33 0.11 20.05 2.92
N PRO A 34 -0.46 21.17 2.44
CA PRO A 34 -0.17 21.71 1.12
C PRO A 34 1.15 22.50 1.06
N GLU A 35 1.70 22.89 2.20
CA GLU A 35 2.80 23.86 2.27
C GLU A 35 4.19 23.22 2.11
N GLN A 36 4.30 21.89 2.15
CA GLN A 36 5.60 21.22 2.32
C GLN A 36 5.95 20.22 1.21
N SER A 37 5.00 19.68 0.44
CA SER A 37 5.30 18.75 -0.67
C SER A 37 4.12 18.56 -1.65
N PRO A 38 4.38 18.29 -2.94
CA PRO A 38 3.35 17.91 -3.90
C PRO A 38 2.65 16.60 -3.47
N ARG A 39 1.35 16.49 -3.76
CA ARG A 39 0.59 15.25 -3.54
C ARG A 39 1.23 14.11 -4.33
N LEU A 40 1.51 13.01 -3.66
CA LEU A 40 2.13 11.83 -4.26
C LEU A 40 1.04 10.83 -4.65
N PRO A 41 1.02 10.33 -5.90
CA PRO A 41 0.11 9.26 -6.29
C PRO A 41 0.32 8.02 -5.42
N TRP A 42 -0.73 7.49 -4.83
CA TRP A 42 -0.65 6.30 -3.98
C TRP A 42 -1.90 5.43 -4.11
N ALA A 43 -1.76 4.18 -3.68
CA ALA A 43 -2.85 3.20 -3.70
C ALA A 43 -2.89 2.34 -2.43
N VAL A 44 -4.07 1.77 -2.18
CA VAL A 44 -4.28 0.72 -1.19
C VAL A 44 -4.40 -0.64 -1.89
N ALA A 45 -3.78 -1.67 -1.31
CA ALA A 45 -3.79 -3.01 -1.87
C ALA A 45 -4.28 -4.07 -0.89
N GLY A 46 -5.00 -5.07 -1.41
CA GLY A 46 -5.52 -6.20 -0.65
C GLY A 46 -6.54 -7.03 -1.43
N ARG A 47 -7.11 -8.05 -0.78
CA ARG A 47 -7.92 -9.08 -1.45
C ARG A 47 -9.37 -8.67 -1.79
N SER A 48 -9.95 -7.71 -1.07
CA SER A 48 -11.36 -7.31 -1.25
C SER A 48 -11.45 -5.82 -1.55
N ARG A 49 -11.92 -5.50 -2.75
CA ARG A 49 -12.17 -4.13 -3.21
C ARG A 49 -13.10 -3.39 -2.25
N GLU A 50 -14.14 -4.07 -1.78
CA GLU A 50 -15.18 -3.53 -0.91
C GLU A 50 -14.64 -3.18 0.48
N LYS A 51 -13.69 -3.96 1.00
CA LYS A 51 -13.02 -3.64 2.27
C LYS A 51 -12.07 -2.45 2.11
N LEU A 52 -11.32 -2.39 1.01
CA LEU A 52 -10.41 -1.28 0.71
C LEU A 52 -11.19 0.03 0.54
N GLN A 53 -12.30 0.00 -0.21
CA GLN A 53 -13.20 1.14 -0.38
C GLN A 53 -13.69 1.67 0.98
N ARG A 54 -14.15 0.78 1.86
CA ARG A 54 -14.60 1.16 3.22
C ARG A 54 -13.49 1.77 4.07
N VAL A 55 -12.24 1.35 3.91
CA VAL A 55 -11.10 2.00 4.60
C VAL A 55 -10.94 3.44 4.13
N LEU A 56 -10.98 3.66 2.81
CA LEU A 56 -10.88 5.00 2.23
C LEU A 56 -12.06 5.89 2.64
N GLU A 57 -13.28 5.37 2.63
CA GLU A 57 -14.49 6.11 3.10
C GLU A 57 -14.40 6.49 4.57
N ARG A 58 -13.92 5.59 5.44
CA ARG A 58 -13.71 5.89 6.87
C ARG A 58 -12.63 6.94 7.07
N ALA A 59 -11.52 6.85 6.33
CA ALA A 59 -10.46 7.84 6.37
C ALA A 59 -10.97 9.21 5.85
N ALA A 60 -11.73 9.22 4.76
CA ALA A 60 -12.37 10.40 4.18
C ALA A 60 -13.26 11.12 5.22
N LEU A 61 -14.11 10.37 5.92
CA LEU A 61 -14.99 10.91 6.96
C LEU A 61 -14.18 11.50 8.13
N LYS A 62 -13.19 10.78 8.64
CA LYS A 62 -12.37 11.23 9.78
C LYS A 62 -11.54 12.48 9.47
N LEU A 63 -11.06 12.58 8.24
CA LEU A 63 -10.20 13.68 7.78
C LEU A 63 -11.01 14.85 7.17
N GLY A 64 -12.33 14.73 7.07
CA GLY A 64 -13.16 15.74 6.40
C GLY A 64 -12.86 15.89 4.89
N ARG A 65 -12.39 14.82 4.22
CA ARG A 65 -11.96 14.82 2.81
C ARG A 65 -12.82 13.87 1.96
N PRO A 66 -14.04 14.28 1.56
CA PRO A 66 -14.99 13.40 0.87
C PRO A 66 -14.51 12.88 -0.49
N THR A 67 -13.57 13.58 -1.14
CA THR A 67 -13.00 13.19 -2.44
C THR A 67 -11.89 12.13 -2.34
N LEU A 68 -11.41 11.80 -1.14
CA LEU A 68 -10.31 10.85 -0.94
C LEU A 68 -10.53 9.50 -1.67
N PRO A 69 -11.70 8.85 -1.61
CA PRO A 69 -11.87 7.53 -2.24
C PRO A 69 -11.76 7.54 -3.76
N SER A 70 -11.97 8.69 -4.42
CA SER A 70 -11.78 8.84 -5.87
C SER A 70 -10.36 9.23 -6.26
N GLU A 71 -9.54 9.68 -5.30
CA GLU A 71 -8.16 10.14 -5.53
C GLU A 71 -7.11 9.04 -5.28
N VAL A 72 -7.49 7.98 -4.56
CA VAL A 72 -6.57 6.89 -4.16
C VAL A 72 -6.81 5.65 -5.01
N GLY A 73 -5.74 5.09 -5.58
CA GLY A 73 -5.82 3.86 -6.35
C GLY A 73 -6.21 2.65 -5.48
N ILE A 74 -6.87 1.66 -6.08
CA ILE A 74 -7.18 0.39 -5.42
C ILE A 74 -6.62 -0.75 -6.27
N ILE A 75 -5.69 -1.50 -5.69
CA ILE A 75 -5.06 -2.68 -6.31
C ILE A 75 -5.58 -3.94 -5.62
N ILE A 76 -6.09 -4.89 -6.41
CA ILE A 76 -6.43 -6.21 -5.88
C ILE A 76 -5.19 -7.06 -5.87
N CYS A 77 -4.79 -7.50 -4.68
CA CYS A 77 -3.57 -8.26 -4.46
C CYS A 77 -3.82 -9.34 -3.41
N ASP A 78 -3.44 -10.57 -3.74
CA ASP A 78 -3.50 -11.72 -2.86
C ASP A 78 -2.09 -12.28 -2.67
N ILE A 79 -1.65 -12.32 -1.41
CA ILE A 79 -0.32 -12.81 -1.04
C ILE A 79 -0.07 -14.27 -1.46
N THR A 80 -1.13 -15.06 -1.63
CA THR A 80 -1.04 -16.45 -2.06
C THR A 80 -0.95 -16.59 -3.59
N ASN A 81 -1.07 -15.49 -4.33
CA ASN A 81 -0.99 -15.43 -5.78
C ASN A 81 0.21 -14.57 -6.22
N PRO A 82 1.35 -15.21 -6.57
CA PRO A 82 2.56 -14.52 -7.00
C PRO A 82 2.35 -13.52 -8.14
N ALA A 83 1.54 -13.87 -9.15
CA ALA A 83 1.26 -12.96 -10.26
C ALA A 83 0.59 -11.65 -9.80
N SER A 84 -0.26 -11.72 -8.77
CA SER A 84 -0.89 -10.51 -8.22
C SER A 84 0.08 -9.64 -7.40
N LEU A 85 1.13 -10.23 -6.82
CA LEU A 85 2.20 -9.49 -6.16
C LEU A 85 3.08 -8.79 -7.19
N ASP A 86 3.42 -9.47 -8.29
CA ASP A 86 4.19 -8.89 -9.39
C ASP A 86 3.47 -7.70 -10.01
N GLU A 87 2.19 -7.85 -10.33
CA GLU A 87 1.38 -6.76 -10.92
C GLU A 87 1.26 -5.56 -9.98
N MET A 88 1.17 -5.78 -8.67
CA MET A 88 1.23 -4.69 -7.68
C MET A 88 2.61 -4.04 -7.64
N ALA A 89 3.68 -4.84 -7.60
CA ALA A 89 5.05 -4.37 -7.45
C ALA A 89 5.48 -3.49 -8.64
N LYS A 90 5.14 -3.87 -9.88
CA LYS A 90 5.41 -3.07 -11.10
C LYS A 90 4.83 -1.66 -11.05
N GLN A 91 3.71 -1.49 -10.36
CA GLN A 91 2.97 -0.23 -10.30
C GLN A 91 3.48 0.74 -9.22
N ALA A 92 4.37 0.29 -8.34
CA ALA A 92 4.74 1.01 -7.11
C ALA A 92 6.23 1.36 -7.08
N ALA A 93 6.59 2.59 -6.72
CA ALA A 93 7.98 2.91 -6.34
C ALA A 93 8.34 2.27 -4.99
N VAL A 94 7.41 2.34 -4.03
CA VAL A 94 7.53 1.74 -2.70
C VAL A 94 6.27 0.93 -2.38
N VAL A 95 6.46 -0.29 -1.87
CA VAL A 95 5.41 -1.08 -1.22
C VAL A 95 5.65 -1.02 0.29
N LEU A 96 4.65 -0.55 1.03
CA LEU A 96 4.60 -0.66 2.47
C LEU A 96 3.70 -1.84 2.86
N ASN A 97 4.32 -2.92 3.32
CA ASN A 97 3.68 -4.18 3.64
C ASN A 97 3.16 -4.18 5.09
N CYS A 98 1.84 -4.30 5.23
CA CYS A 98 1.17 -4.51 6.51
C CYS A 98 0.59 -5.93 6.66
N VAL A 99 1.00 -6.89 5.82
CA VAL A 99 0.49 -8.26 5.81
C VAL A 99 1.38 -9.14 6.68
N GLY A 100 0.91 -9.38 7.91
CA GLY A 100 1.44 -10.41 8.79
C GLY A 100 0.62 -11.71 8.76
N PRO A 101 1.15 -12.81 9.34
CA PRO A 101 2.48 -12.93 9.96
C PRO A 101 3.61 -12.95 8.91
N TYR A 102 4.65 -12.15 9.13
CA TYR A 102 5.73 -11.90 8.15
C TYR A 102 6.63 -13.12 7.95
N ARG A 103 6.75 -13.97 8.97
CA ARG A 103 7.44 -15.27 8.83
C ARG A 103 6.92 -16.11 7.67
N PHE A 104 5.62 -16.00 7.36
CA PHE A 104 4.98 -16.79 6.30
C PHE A 104 4.74 -15.98 5.03
N TYR A 105 4.52 -14.67 5.17
CA TYR A 105 4.02 -13.81 4.10
C TYR A 105 4.98 -12.70 3.69
N GLY A 106 6.10 -12.52 4.39
CA GLY A 106 7.09 -11.48 4.08
C GLY A 106 7.89 -11.79 2.82
N GLU A 107 8.47 -12.99 2.74
CA GLU A 107 9.35 -13.40 1.63
C GLU A 107 8.70 -13.25 0.25
N PRO A 108 7.44 -13.68 0.01
CA PRO A 108 6.80 -13.50 -1.29
C PRO A 108 6.68 -12.02 -1.72
N VAL A 109 6.41 -11.10 -0.79
CA VAL A 109 6.32 -9.66 -1.10
C VAL A 109 7.70 -9.11 -1.45
N VAL A 110 8.71 -9.44 -0.64
CA VAL A 110 10.09 -8.98 -0.86
C VAL A 110 10.61 -9.49 -2.19
N LYS A 111 10.36 -10.76 -2.52
CA LYS A 111 10.75 -11.36 -3.79
C LYS A 111 10.14 -10.60 -4.99
N ALA A 112 8.82 -10.41 -5.00
CA ALA A 112 8.14 -9.66 -6.07
C ALA A 112 8.67 -8.22 -6.18
N CYS A 113 8.96 -7.58 -5.04
CA CYS A 113 9.55 -6.25 -5.03
C CYS A 113 10.95 -6.22 -5.65
N ILE A 114 11.83 -7.16 -5.29
CA ILE A 114 13.18 -7.27 -5.86
C ILE A 114 13.11 -7.50 -7.37
N GLU A 115 12.28 -8.46 -7.82
CA GLU A 115 12.16 -8.84 -9.24
C GLU A 115 11.65 -7.68 -10.11
N ASN A 116 10.87 -6.76 -9.54
CA ASN A 116 10.32 -5.59 -10.25
C ASN A 116 11.03 -4.26 -9.92
N GLY A 117 12.14 -4.30 -9.16
CA GLY A 117 12.91 -3.12 -8.78
C GLY A 117 12.16 -2.14 -7.87
N THR A 118 11.29 -2.66 -7.01
CA THR A 118 10.43 -1.90 -6.08
C THR A 118 10.99 -1.96 -4.67
N SER A 119 11.04 -0.81 -4.00
CA SER A 119 11.45 -0.76 -2.61
C SER A 119 10.35 -1.37 -1.74
N CYS A 120 10.73 -2.25 -0.81
CA CYS A 120 9.81 -2.86 0.16
C CYS A 120 10.15 -2.38 1.57
N ILE A 121 9.15 -1.94 2.31
CA ILE A 121 9.23 -1.60 3.73
C ILE A 121 8.09 -2.33 4.44
N ASP A 122 8.28 -2.77 5.66
CA ASP A 122 7.23 -3.38 6.47
C ASP A 122 7.19 -2.82 7.89
N ILE A 123 6.16 -3.23 8.64
CA ILE A 123 5.98 -2.87 10.06
C ILE A 123 6.28 -4.07 10.97
N CYS A 124 7.10 -5.01 10.53
CA CYS A 124 7.36 -6.25 11.24
C CYS A 124 8.10 -5.99 12.56
N GLY A 125 7.63 -6.61 13.63
CA GLY A 125 8.34 -6.70 14.91
C GLY A 125 8.72 -8.13 15.29
N GLU A 126 8.58 -9.08 14.37
CA GLU A 126 8.85 -10.50 14.62
C GLU A 126 10.36 -10.77 14.46
N PRO A 127 11.03 -11.36 15.47
CA PRO A 127 12.48 -11.54 15.43
C PRO A 127 12.96 -12.58 14.41
N GLN A 128 12.07 -13.43 13.90
CA GLN A 128 12.35 -14.39 12.83
C GLN A 128 11.74 -13.97 11.48
N ALA A 129 11.53 -12.67 11.26
CA ALA A 129 11.17 -12.17 9.95
C ALA A 129 12.42 -12.00 9.09
N LEU A 130 12.43 -12.71 7.95
CA LEU A 130 13.51 -12.88 6.97
C LEU A 130 14.62 -13.85 7.42
#